data_AF-A0A919YB11-F1
#
_entry.id   AF-A0A919YB11-F1
#
_cell.length_a   1.000
_cell.length_b   1.000
_cell.length_c   1.000
_cell.angle_alpha   90.00
_cell.angle_beta   90.00
_cell.angle_gamma   90.00
#
_symmetry.space_group_name_H-M   'P 1'
#
loop_
_entity.id
_entity.type
_entity.pdbx_description
1 polymer ?
#
loop_
_entity_poly.entity_id
_entity_poly.type
_entity_poly.pdbx_seq_one_letter_code
_entity_poly.pdbx_strand_id
1 'polypeptide(L)'
;MMIGKALSSDFLKIRKKGVWFLVFLGSVGLLAMQALNFGLRYDYMIDHYKTDLWLGLIREIFSFVPIALYLGCTLIASLIANVEHQNNSWKQLLALPISRVSVFTAKVLLAFIAMGVACLILSAGTVILGILLGFGTDNIPYLTILKLSFLPYLGALPMLALQLWMSLTLKNQALPITLGITAAIASMFSASYPEFVPLSWPFLSFVSEVKPELPIGAGIILAFIVYMVGMGHFRRKDVN
;
A
#
# COMPACT_ATOMS: atom_id res chain seq x y z
N MET A 1 -18.29 19.90 -3.74
CA MET A 1 -17.42 19.48 -4.87
C MET A 1 -17.81 18.06 -5.33
N MET A 2 -17.86 17.79 -6.63
CA MET A 2 -18.36 16.51 -7.18
C MET A 2 -17.52 15.30 -6.75
N ILE A 3 -16.20 15.48 -6.58
CA ILE A 3 -15.26 14.45 -6.12
C ILE A 3 -15.61 13.96 -4.71
N GLY A 4 -15.94 14.87 -3.78
CA GLY A 4 -16.28 14.49 -2.41
C GLY A 4 -17.56 13.64 -2.31
N LYS A 5 -18.56 13.91 -3.16
CA LYS A 5 -19.77 13.09 -3.25
C LYS A 5 -19.49 11.70 -3.82
N ALA A 6 -18.67 11.63 -4.88
CA ALA A 6 -18.24 10.36 -5.47
C ALA A 6 -17.43 9.51 -4.47
N LEU A 7 -16.51 10.15 -3.73
CA LEU A 7 -15.71 9.50 -2.70
C LEU A 7 -16.58 8.96 -1.56
N SER A 8 -17.52 9.75 -1.03
CA SER A 8 -18.45 9.30 0.00
C SER A 8 -19.29 8.09 -0.43
N SER A 9 -19.78 8.10 -1.69
CA SER A 9 -20.48 6.95 -2.26
C SER A 9 -19.58 5.70 -2.31
N ASP A 10 -18.33 5.85 -2.75
CA ASP A 10 -17.39 4.74 -2.82
C ASP A 10 -17.03 4.20 -1.42
N PHE A 11 -16.87 5.06 -0.41
CA PHE A 11 -16.70 4.63 0.99
C PHE A 11 -17.86 3.75 1.48
N LEU A 12 -19.10 4.11 1.15
CA LEU A 12 -20.28 3.32 1.50
C LEU A 12 -20.30 1.96 0.79
N LYS A 13 -19.90 1.92 -0.49
CA LYS A 13 -19.82 0.69 -1.27
C LYS A 13 -18.77 -0.28 -0.72
N ILE A 14 -17.58 0.22 -0.38
CA ILE A 14 -16.49 -0.64 0.10
C ILE A 14 -16.68 -1.15 1.53
N ARG A 15 -17.48 -0.44 2.35
CA ARG A 15 -17.74 -0.81 3.75
C ARG A 15 -18.23 -2.25 3.92
N LYS A 16 -19.02 -2.76 2.96
CA LYS A 16 -19.58 -4.13 2.98
C LYS A 16 -18.83 -5.13 2.10
N LYS A 17 -17.71 -4.72 1.49
CA LYS A 17 -17.01 -5.49 0.45
C LYS A 17 -15.60 -5.93 0.86
N GLY A 18 -15.27 -5.84 2.15
CA GLY A 18 -14.05 -6.45 2.71
C GLY A 18 -12.76 -5.66 2.50
N VAL A 19 -12.77 -4.46 1.91
CA VAL A 19 -11.56 -3.65 1.74
C VAL A 19 -10.91 -3.33 3.09
N TRP A 20 -11.70 -2.91 4.08
CA TRP A 20 -11.21 -2.65 5.44
C TRP A 20 -10.71 -3.91 6.15
N PHE A 21 -11.34 -5.04 5.85
CA PHE A 21 -10.86 -6.33 6.36
C PHE A 21 -9.49 -6.67 5.78
N LEU A 22 -9.24 -6.46 4.48
CA LEU A 22 -7.92 -6.66 3.89
C LEU A 22 -6.87 -5.67 4.41
N VAL A 23 -7.22 -4.39 4.58
CA VAL A 23 -6.34 -3.37 5.16
C VAL A 23 -5.88 -3.79 6.56
N PHE A 24 -6.83 -4.26 7.39
CA PHE A 24 -6.54 -4.78 8.71
C PHE A 24 -5.71 -6.07 8.64
N LEU A 25 -6.13 -7.04 7.84
CA LEU A 25 -5.50 -8.35 7.71
C LEU A 25 -4.05 -8.25 7.21
N GLY A 26 -3.76 -7.36 6.25
CA GLY A 26 -2.40 -7.18 5.73
C GLY A 26 -1.45 -6.62 6.80
N SER A 27 -1.88 -5.58 7.50
CA SER A 27 -1.06 -4.90 8.51
C SER A 27 -0.89 -5.77 9.77
N VAL A 28 -2.01 -6.33 10.27
CA VAL A 28 -2.02 -7.19 11.45
C VAL A 28 -1.39 -8.55 11.16
N GLY A 29 -1.55 -9.09 9.95
CA GLY A 29 -0.89 -10.33 9.54
C GLY A 29 0.63 -10.20 9.57
N LEU A 30 1.17 -9.07 9.09
CA LEU A 30 2.61 -8.79 9.20
C LEU A 30 3.06 -8.66 10.66
N LEU A 31 2.30 -7.96 11.50
CA LEU A 31 2.60 -7.82 12.93
C LEU A 31 2.52 -9.16 13.67
N ALA A 32 1.52 -9.99 13.37
CA ALA A 32 1.35 -11.31 13.96
C ALA A 32 2.50 -12.25 13.56
N MET A 33 2.93 -12.19 12.29
CA MET A 33 4.11 -12.92 11.83
C MET A 33 5.35 -12.52 12.63
N GLN A 34 5.55 -11.22 12.87
CA GLN A 34 6.71 -10.76 13.64
C GLN A 34 6.60 -11.03 15.14
N ALA A 35 5.38 -10.99 15.69
CA ALA A 35 5.13 -11.44 17.06
C ALA A 35 5.48 -12.93 17.23
N LEU A 36 5.15 -13.77 16.24
CA LEU A 36 5.55 -15.18 16.24
C LEU A 36 7.06 -15.34 16.06
N ASN A 37 7.70 -14.55 15.20
CA ASN A 37 9.15 -14.59 15.00
C ASN A 37 9.90 -14.29 16.31
N PHE A 38 9.59 -13.15 16.94
CA PHE A 38 10.16 -12.77 18.23
C PHE A 38 9.72 -13.70 19.35
N GLY A 39 8.48 -14.19 19.36
CA GLY A 39 7.99 -15.10 20.40
C GLY A 39 8.66 -16.47 20.38
N LEU A 40 8.92 -17.04 19.20
CA LEU A 40 9.54 -18.36 19.05
C LEU A 40 11.07 -18.32 19.21
N ARG A 41 11.70 -17.16 19.00
CA ARG A 41 13.16 -16.98 19.05
C ARG A 41 13.56 -15.86 20.00
N TYR A 42 12.80 -15.66 21.07
CA TYR A 42 12.89 -14.48 21.92
C TYR A 42 14.30 -14.27 22.49
N ASP A 43 14.86 -15.28 23.13
CA ASP A 43 16.19 -15.20 23.74
C ASP A 43 17.28 -14.88 22.71
N TYR A 44 17.20 -15.49 21.53
CA TYR A 44 18.12 -15.23 20.42
C TYR A 44 17.95 -13.80 19.86
N MET A 45 16.72 -13.34 19.69
CA MET A 45 16.42 -12.01 19.13
C MET A 45 16.86 -10.90 20.09
N ILE A 46 16.61 -11.06 21.39
CA ILE A 46 17.10 -10.11 22.39
C ILE A 46 18.62 -10.08 22.40
N ASP A 47 19.27 -11.25 22.40
CA ASP A 47 20.73 -11.34 22.36
C ASP A 47 21.31 -10.66 21.12
N HIS A 48 20.73 -10.95 19.94
CA HIS A 48 21.16 -10.43 18.65
C HIS A 48 21.00 -8.91 18.54
N TYR A 49 19.92 -8.35 19.09
CA TYR A 49 19.61 -6.92 19.06
C TYR A 49 19.86 -6.21 20.40
N LYS A 50 20.74 -6.75 21.25
CA LYS A 50 21.06 -6.24 22.60
C LYS A 50 21.32 -4.73 22.66
N THR A 51 21.92 -4.18 21.60
CA THR A 51 22.26 -2.75 21.51
C THR A 51 21.03 -1.86 21.30
N ASP A 52 20.05 -2.33 20.51
CA ASP A 52 18.81 -1.58 20.21
C ASP A 52 17.71 -2.54 19.74
N LEU A 53 16.85 -2.97 20.68
CA LEU A 53 15.74 -3.88 20.44
C LEU A 53 14.66 -3.26 19.53
N TRP A 54 14.44 -1.95 19.63
CA TRP A 54 13.47 -1.24 18.81
C TRP A 54 13.91 -1.20 17.35
N LEU A 55 15.18 -0.90 17.10
CA LEU A 55 15.75 -0.91 15.75
C LEU A 55 15.75 -2.33 15.16
N GLY A 56 16.01 -3.36 15.98
CA GLY A 56 15.88 -4.76 15.59
C GLY A 56 14.47 -5.10 15.10
N LEU A 57 13.45 -4.77 15.88
CA LEU A 57 12.04 -4.98 15.50
C LEU A 57 11.68 -4.25 14.20
N ILE A 58 12.13 -3.00 14.06
CA ILE A 58 11.91 -2.19 12.86
C ILE A 58 12.54 -2.86 11.64
N ARG A 59 13.76 -3.39 11.74
CA ARG A 59 14.46 -4.10 10.65
C ARG A 59 13.74 -5.38 10.24
N GLU A 60 13.32 -6.18 11.22
CA GLU A 60 12.58 -7.42 10.95
C GLU A 60 11.25 -7.11 10.24
N ILE A 61 10.46 -6.16 10.76
CA ILE A 61 9.21 -5.74 10.12
C ILE A 61 9.48 -5.21 8.71
N PHE A 62 10.47 -4.32 8.56
CA PHE A 62 10.78 -3.66 7.30
C PHE A 62 11.09 -4.64 6.17
N SER A 63 11.76 -5.75 6.48
CA SER A 63 12.14 -6.78 5.50
C SER A 63 10.94 -7.33 4.72
N PHE A 64 9.73 -7.21 5.26
CA PHE A 64 8.48 -7.65 4.62
C PHE A 64 7.57 -6.49 4.19
N VAL A 65 7.90 -5.24 4.50
CA VAL A 65 7.09 -4.07 4.13
C VAL A 65 6.94 -3.91 2.61
N PRO A 66 7.99 -4.01 1.77
CA PRO A 66 7.85 -3.86 0.32
C PRO A 66 6.86 -4.86 -0.31
N ILE A 67 7.00 -6.15 0.04
CA ILE A 67 6.10 -7.20 -0.47
C ILE A 67 4.66 -6.98 0.03
N ALA A 68 4.49 -6.62 1.30
CA ALA A 68 3.17 -6.34 1.88
C ALA A 68 2.50 -5.14 1.19
N LEU A 69 3.25 -4.08 0.89
CA LEU A 69 2.74 -2.91 0.17
C LEU A 69 2.30 -3.27 -1.25
N TYR A 70 3.12 -3.99 -2.01
CA TYR A 70 2.76 -4.36 -3.38
C TYR A 70 1.58 -5.34 -3.47
N LEU A 71 1.51 -6.31 -2.55
CA LEU A 71 0.32 -7.16 -2.42
C LEU A 71 -0.90 -6.34 -2.00
N GLY A 72 -0.77 -5.45 -1.02
CA GLY A 72 -1.82 -4.55 -0.56
C GLY A 72 -2.38 -3.69 -1.69
N CYS A 73 -1.50 -3.03 -2.46
CA CYS A 73 -1.86 -2.25 -3.64
C CYS A 73 -2.65 -3.09 -4.65
N THR A 74 -2.19 -4.30 -4.94
CA THR A 74 -2.82 -5.22 -5.90
C THR A 74 -4.20 -5.65 -5.45
N LEU A 75 -4.33 -6.10 -4.19
CA LEU A 75 -5.59 -6.61 -3.66
C LEU A 75 -6.62 -5.49 -3.48
N ILE A 76 -6.22 -4.33 -2.97
CA ILE A 76 -7.12 -3.18 -2.80
C ILE A 76 -7.59 -2.67 -4.16
N ALA A 77 -6.69 -2.50 -5.13
CA ALA A 77 -7.05 -2.10 -6.48
C ALA A 77 -8.03 -3.10 -7.13
N SER A 78 -7.76 -4.40 -6.98
CA SER A 78 -8.60 -5.47 -7.49
C SER A 78 -9.99 -5.45 -6.85
N LEU A 79 -10.09 -5.30 -5.53
CA LEU A 79 -11.39 -5.21 -4.84
C LEU A 79 -12.18 -3.98 -5.27
N ILE A 80 -11.54 -2.81 -5.35
CA ILE A 80 -12.19 -1.58 -5.80
C ILE A 80 -12.75 -1.76 -7.22
N ALA A 81 -11.97 -2.38 -8.11
CA ALA A 81 -12.42 -2.65 -9.47
C ALA A 81 -13.52 -3.71 -9.53
N ASN A 82 -13.44 -4.76 -8.71
CA ASN A 82 -14.44 -5.82 -8.66
C ASN A 82 -15.82 -5.28 -8.21
N VAL A 83 -15.85 -4.36 -7.24
CA VAL A 83 -17.09 -3.68 -6.83
C VAL A 83 -17.76 -2.97 -8.00
N GLU A 84 -16.97 -2.37 -8.89
CA GLU A 84 -17.50 -1.66 -10.07
C GLU A 84 -17.94 -2.61 -11.18
N HIS A 85 -17.20 -3.69 -11.41
CA HIS A 85 -17.54 -4.70 -12.43
C HIS A 85 -18.78 -5.51 -12.05
N GLN A 86 -18.92 -5.94 -10.79
CA GLN A 86 -20.04 -6.76 -10.34
C GLN A 86 -21.37 -6.00 -10.30
N ASN A 87 -21.36 -4.73 -9.91
CA ASN A 87 -22.59 -3.97 -9.74
C ASN A 87 -23.09 -3.31 -11.03
N ASN A 88 -22.46 -3.57 -12.19
CA ASN A 88 -22.69 -2.84 -13.44
C ASN A 88 -22.71 -1.31 -13.22
N SER A 89 -22.00 -0.85 -12.19
CA SER A 89 -22.17 0.48 -11.58
C SER A 89 -21.74 1.58 -12.53
N TRP A 90 -20.94 1.24 -13.55
CA TRP A 90 -20.61 2.11 -14.66
C TRP A 90 -21.86 2.66 -15.37
N LYS A 91 -22.89 1.83 -15.61
CA LYS A 91 -24.12 2.28 -16.30
C LYS A 91 -24.94 3.25 -15.44
N GLN A 92 -25.02 3.01 -14.13
CA GLN A 92 -25.67 3.93 -13.17
C GLN A 92 -24.87 5.23 -12.96
N LEU A 93 -23.54 5.15 -12.91
CA LEU A 93 -22.67 6.31 -12.74
C LEU A 93 -22.71 7.25 -13.95
N LEU A 94 -22.94 6.72 -15.15
CA LEU A 94 -23.14 7.51 -16.38
C LEU A 94 -24.49 8.22 -16.45
N ALA A 95 -25.49 7.75 -15.70
CA ALA A 95 -26.79 8.41 -15.60
C ALA A 95 -26.78 9.59 -14.63
N LEU A 96 -25.76 9.68 -13.77
CA LEU A 96 -25.57 10.79 -12.84
C LEU A 96 -24.78 11.92 -13.55
N PRO A 97 -25.07 13.21 -13.25
CA PRO A 97 -24.33 14.34 -13.81
C PRO A 97 -22.97 14.49 -13.11
N ILE A 98 -22.12 13.45 -13.16
CA ILE A 98 -20.79 13.40 -12.54
C ILE A 98 -19.76 13.11 -13.62
N SER A 99 -18.65 13.87 -13.62
CA SER A 99 -17.59 13.64 -14.60
C SER A 99 -16.87 12.32 -14.34
N ARG A 100 -16.53 11.59 -15.41
CA ARG A 100 -15.78 10.32 -15.34
C ARG A 100 -14.43 10.48 -14.63
N VAL A 101 -13.80 11.64 -14.83
CA VAL A 101 -12.56 12.03 -14.12
C VAL A 101 -12.79 12.10 -12.62
N SER A 102 -13.89 12.71 -12.17
CA SER A 102 -14.22 12.78 -10.74
C SER A 102 -14.41 11.39 -10.12
N VAL A 103 -14.98 10.45 -10.86
CA VAL A 103 -15.16 9.06 -10.41
C VAL A 103 -13.82 8.34 -10.32
N PHE A 104 -12.97 8.45 -11.34
CA PHE A 104 -11.64 7.84 -11.33
C PHE A 104 -10.77 8.40 -10.19
N THR A 105 -10.74 9.72 -10.01
CA THR A 105 -10.02 10.38 -8.92
C THR A 105 -10.52 9.95 -7.55
N ALA A 106 -11.84 9.78 -7.36
CA ALA A 106 -12.38 9.27 -6.11
C ALA A 106 -11.85 7.87 -5.78
N LYS A 107 -11.69 6.99 -6.78
CA LYS A 107 -11.14 5.64 -6.59
C LYS A 107 -9.66 5.65 -6.25
N VAL A 108 -8.90 6.51 -6.91
CA VAL A 108 -7.47 6.71 -6.61
C VAL A 108 -7.30 7.19 -5.18
N LEU A 109 -8.10 8.19 -4.77
CA LEU A 109 -8.09 8.69 -3.38
C LEU A 109 -8.51 7.61 -2.39
N LEU A 110 -9.52 6.79 -2.71
CA LEU A 110 -9.96 5.70 -1.84
C LEU A 110 -8.85 4.67 -1.62
N ALA A 111 -8.17 4.26 -2.70
CA ALA A 111 -7.07 3.32 -2.63
C ALA A 111 -5.89 3.91 -1.83
N PHE A 112 -5.59 5.19 -2.05
CA PHE A 112 -4.56 5.93 -1.31
C PHE A 112 -4.89 6.01 0.19
N ILE A 113 -6.14 6.31 0.55
CA ILE A 113 -6.58 6.37 1.95
C ILE A 113 -6.52 4.98 2.58
N ALA A 114 -6.99 3.94 1.89
CA ALA A 114 -6.97 2.57 2.40
C ALA A 114 -5.54 2.09 2.71
N MET A 115 -4.59 2.33 1.81
CA MET A 115 -3.17 2.03 2.05
C MET A 115 -2.57 2.90 3.16
N GLY A 116 -2.93 4.19 3.23
CA GLY A 116 -2.50 5.07 4.32
C GLY A 116 -2.97 4.58 5.69
N VAL A 117 -4.21 4.07 5.78
CA VAL A 117 -4.73 3.46 7.01
C VAL A 117 -3.99 2.16 7.34
N ALA A 118 -3.65 1.34 6.35
CA ALA A 118 -2.81 0.16 6.57
C ALA A 118 -1.45 0.54 7.20
N CYS A 119 -0.81 1.60 6.68
CA CYS A 119 0.45 2.13 7.22
C CYS A 119 0.30 2.63 8.67
N LEU A 120 -0.82 3.28 9.00
CA LEU A 120 -1.11 3.71 10.38
C LEU A 120 -1.29 2.51 11.32
N ILE A 121 -2.03 1.48 10.89
CA ILE A 121 -2.22 0.25 11.67
C ILE A 121 -0.88 -0.45 11.89
N LEU A 122 -0.05 -0.56 10.85
CA LEU A 122 1.29 -1.14 10.97
C LEU A 122 2.16 -0.34 11.95
N SER A 123 2.18 0.99 11.84
CA SER A 123 2.97 1.86 12.74
C SER A 123 2.50 1.74 14.20
N ALA A 124 1.20 1.86 14.44
CA ALA A 124 0.63 1.75 15.79
C ALA A 124 0.83 0.34 16.37
N GLY A 125 0.62 -0.69 15.55
CA GLY A 125 0.81 -2.06 15.97
C GLY A 125 2.27 -2.43 16.21
N THR A 126 3.23 -1.78 15.54
CA THR A 126 4.67 -1.94 15.82
C THR A 126 5.01 -1.43 17.21
N VAL A 127 4.46 -0.26 17.60
CA VAL A 127 4.61 0.28 18.97
C VAL A 127 4.01 -0.69 19.99
N ILE A 128 2.78 -1.15 19.76
CA ILE A 128 2.10 -2.09 20.66
C ILE A 128 2.92 -3.38 20.80
N LEU A 129 3.42 -3.93 19.69
CA LEU A 129 4.20 -5.15 19.69
C LEU A 129 5.51 -5.01 20.48
N GLY A 130 6.25 -3.91 20.27
CA GLY A 130 7.49 -3.67 21.04
C GLY A 130 7.25 -3.52 22.55
N ILE A 131 6.13 -2.90 22.94
CA ILE A 131 5.72 -2.81 24.35
C ILE A 131 5.38 -4.20 24.91
N LEU A 132 4.61 -5.02 24.16
CA LEU A 132 4.26 -6.38 24.57
C LEU A 132 5.48 -7.30 24.67
N LEU A 133 6.51 -7.06 23.86
CA LEU A 133 7.79 -7.76 23.91
C LEU A 133 8.75 -7.22 24.99
N GLY A 134 8.34 -6.22 25.77
CA GLY A 134 9.12 -5.73 26.90
C GLY A 134 10.33 -4.87 26.55
N PHE A 135 10.37 -4.22 25.39
CA PHE A 135 11.51 -3.40 24.94
C PHE A 135 11.68 -2.06 25.66
N GLY A 136 10.90 -1.83 26.72
CA GLY A 136 10.87 -0.58 27.48
C GLY A 136 10.11 0.55 26.77
N THR A 137 9.59 1.49 27.55
CA THR A 137 8.78 2.62 27.04
C THR A 137 9.56 3.93 26.96
N ASP A 138 10.78 3.96 27.47
CA ASP A 138 11.51 5.21 27.73
C ASP A 138 12.03 5.88 26.46
N ASN A 139 12.34 5.10 25.41
CA ASN A 139 12.94 5.58 24.16
C ASN A 139 12.26 4.97 22.92
N ILE A 140 10.93 5.00 22.84
CA ILE A 140 10.21 4.49 21.66
C ILE A 140 10.51 5.39 20.45
N PRO A 141 11.07 4.87 19.33
CA PRO A 141 11.45 5.68 18.18
C PRO A 141 10.24 5.94 17.25
N TYR A 142 9.24 6.68 17.75
CA TYR A 142 7.97 6.95 17.04
C TYR A 142 8.16 7.47 15.62
N LEU A 143 9.10 8.40 15.42
CA LEU A 143 9.36 8.96 14.09
C LEU A 143 9.90 7.91 13.11
N THR A 144 10.80 7.03 13.58
CA THR A 144 11.36 5.95 12.77
C THR A 144 10.30 4.91 12.44
N ILE A 145 9.42 4.57 13.39
CA ILE A 145 8.29 3.66 13.18
C ILE A 145 7.28 4.24 12.18
N LEU A 146 7.04 5.55 12.21
CA LEU A 146 6.20 6.21 11.20
C LEU A 146 6.86 6.17 9.82
N LYS A 147 8.16 6.47 9.75
CA LYS A 147 8.94 6.40 8.50
C LYS A 147 8.99 4.98 7.92
N LEU A 148 9.08 3.96 8.77
CA LEU A 148 9.05 2.54 8.40
C LEU A 148 7.83 2.20 7.53
N SER A 149 6.68 2.78 7.83
CA SER A 149 5.45 2.50 7.08
C SER A 149 5.25 3.48 5.91
N PHE A 150 5.47 4.78 6.14
CA PHE A 150 5.09 5.82 5.17
C PHE A 150 6.11 6.08 4.07
N LEU A 151 7.42 6.02 4.34
CA LEU A 151 8.41 6.26 3.27
C LEU A 151 8.34 5.18 2.18
N PRO A 152 8.30 3.87 2.52
CA PRO A 152 8.13 2.82 1.53
C PRO A 152 6.79 2.92 0.80
N TYR A 153 5.74 3.34 1.50
CA TYR A 153 4.43 3.56 0.90
C TYR A 153 4.46 4.64 -0.19
N LEU A 154 5.14 5.76 0.04
CA LEU A 154 5.32 6.78 -0.99
C LEU A 154 6.11 6.27 -2.20
N GLY A 155 7.15 5.46 -1.96
CA GLY A 155 7.88 4.75 -3.03
C GLY A 155 7.00 3.75 -3.80
N ALA A 156 5.96 3.20 -3.19
CA ALA A 156 5.06 2.21 -3.79
C ALA A 156 3.86 2.83 -4.54
N LEU A 157 3.66 4.16 -4.49
CA LEU A 157 2.56 4.86 -5.17
C LEU A 157 2.46 4.58 -6.67
N PRO A 158 3.57 4.47 -7.45
CA PRO A 158 3.47 4.10 -8.86
C PRO A 158 2.72 2.80 -9.08
N MET A 159 2.97 1.81 -8.22
CA MET A 159 2.34 0.51 -8.32
C MET A 159 0.86 0.57 -7.92
N LEU A 160 0.50 1.36 -6.90
CA LEU A 160 -0.89 1.59 -6.53
C LEU A 160 -1.68 2.21 -7.70
N ALA A 161 -1.12 3.24 -8.33
CA ALA A 161 -1.73 3.92 -9.47
C ALA A 161 -1.84 2.97 -10.68
N LEU A 162 -0.77 2.22 -10.98
CA LEU A 162 -0.73 1.26 -12.08
C LEU A 162 -1.76 0.16 -11.89
N GLN A 163 -1.81 -0.45 -10.70
CA GLN A 163 -2.76 -1.51 -10.41
C GLN A 163 -4.19 -1.05 -10.51
N LEU A 164 -4.51 0.09 -9.89
CA LEU A 164 -5.87 0.61 -9.95
C LEU A 164 -6.29 0.92 -11.39
N TRP A 165 -5.39 1.52 -12.19
CA TRP A 165 -5.65 1.77 -13.60
C TRP A 165 -5.88 0.48 -14.39
N MET A 166 -5.01 -0.52 -14.24
CA MET A 166 -5.14 -1.81 -14.94
C MET A 166 -6.41 -2.55 -14.53
N SER A 167 -6.67 -2.69 -13.22
CA SER A 167 -7.83 -3.42 -12.69
C SER A 167 -9.16 -2.81 -13.12
N LEU A 168 -9.25 -1.47 -13.20
CA LEU A 168 -10.45 -0.77 -13.67
C LEU A 168 -10.58 -0.79 -15.20
N THR A 169 -9.47 -0.94 -15.92
CA THR A 169 -9.46 -0.87 -17.38
C THR A 169 -9.71 -2.22 -18.03
N LEU A 170 -9.08 -3.27 -17.54
CA LEU A 170 -9.09 -4.60 -18.12
C LEU A 170 -10.35 -5.37 -17.70
N LYS A 171 -11.04 -5.97 -18.68
CA LYS A 171 -12.19 -6.86 -18.40
C LYS A 171 -11.76 -8.11 -17.62
N ASN A 172 -10.59 -8.65 -17.95
CA ASN A 172 -10.00 -9.78 -17.26
C ASN A 172 -9.11 -9.29 -16.10
N GLN A 173 -9.59 -9.44 -14.86
CA GLN A 173 -8.85 -9.03 -13.66
C GLN A 173 -7.65 -9.94 -13.34
N ALA A 174 -7.59 -11.15 -13.90
CA ALA A 174 -6.48 -12.07 -13.63
C ALA A 174 -5.13 -11.46 -14.03
N LEU A 175 -5.08 -10.72 -15.14
CA LEU A 175 -3.85 -10.08 -15.63
C LEU A 175 -3.26 -9.06 -14.64
N PRO A 176 -4.01 -8.01 -14.20
CA PRO A 176 -3.51 -7.10 -13.17
C PRO A 176 -3.11 -7.83 -11.89
N ILE A 177 -3.91 -8.79 -11.43
CA ILE A 177 -3.63 -9.53 -10.19
C ILE A 177 -2.30 -10.31 -10.31
N THR A 178 -2.10 -11.06 -11.39
CA THR A 178 -0.86 -11.81 -11.61
C THR A 178 0.34 -10.89 -11.67
N LEU A 179 0.27 -9.79 -12.43
CA LEU A 179 1.35 -8.79 -12.47
C LEU A 179 1.67 -8.22 -11.08
N GLY A 180 0.64 -8.01 -10.26
CA GLY A 180 0.79 -7.50 -8.91
C GLY A 180 1.45 -8.46 -7.96
N ILE A 181 1.05 -9.72 -8.00
CA ILE A 181 1.66 -10.79 -7.21
C ILE A 181 3.11 -10.99 -7.65
N THR A 182 3.38 -11.02 -8.96
CA THR A 182 4.76 -11.14 -9.49
C THR A 182 5.63 -9.98 -9.02
N ALA A 183 5.15 -8.74 -9.12
CA ALA A 183 5.87 -7.57 -8.61
C ALA A 183 6.11 -7.67 -7.10
N ALA A 184 5.13 -8.12 -6.33
CA ALA A 184 5.30 -8.24 -4.88
C ALA A 184 6.34 -9.31 -4.50
N ILE A 185 6.36 -10.46 -5.16
CA ILE A 185 7.40 -11.49 -4.95
C ILE A 185 8.76 -10.95 -5.40
N ALA A 186 8.83 -10.31 -6.57
CA ALA A 186 10.07 -9.74 -7.09
C ALA A 186 10.63 -8.65 -6.16
N SER A 187 9.77 -7.90 -5.46
CA SER A 187 10.21 -6.89 -4.50
C SER A 187 11.00 -7.43 -3.31
N MET A 188 10.95 -8.74 -3.02
CA MET A 188 11.81 -9.34 -2.00
C MET A 188 13.29 -9.27 -2.37
N PHE A 189 13.60 -9.15 -3.65
CA PHE A 189 14.95 -9.01 -4.18
C PHE A 189 15.33 -7.56 -4.49
N SER A 190 14.58 -6.60 -3.93
CA SER A 190 14.75 -5.17 -4.21
C SER A 190 16.14 -4.62 -3.89
N ALA A 191 16.84 -5.21 -2.92
CA ALA A 191 18.24 -4.87 -2.61
C ALA A 191 19.23 -5.19 -3.75
N SER A 192 18.88 -6.12 -4.64
CA SER A 192 19.73 -6.52 -5.78
C SER A 192 19.42 -5.73 -7.05
N TYR A 193 18.41 -4.87 -7.03
CA TYR A 193 18.02 -4.08 -8.19
C TYR A 193 18.71 -2.73 -8.23
N PRO A 194 18.98 -2.18 -9.41
CA PRO A 194 19.46 -0.81 -9.55
C PRO A 194 18.48 0.21 -8.93
N GLU A 195 19.02 1.33 -8.45
CA GLU A 195 18.25 2.38 -7.76
C GLU A 195 17.19 3.06 -8.65
N PHE A 196 17.39 3.06 -9.97
CA PHE A 196 16.44 3.66 -10.92
C PHE A 196 15.20 2.78 -11.17
N VAL A 197 15.19 1.52 -10.71
CA VAL A 197 14.08 0.60 -10.94
C VAL A 197 12.94 0.90 -9.94
N PRO A 198 11.71 1.22 -10.39
CA PRO A 198 10.61 1.57 -9.47
C PRO A 198 10.25 0.49 -8.45
N LEU A 199 10.61 -0.77 -8.74
CA LEU A 199 10.40 -1.91 -7.86
C LEU A 199 11.30 -1.87 -6.60
N SER A 200 12.44 -1.20 -6.65
CA SER A 200 13.35 -1.05 -5.50
C SER A 200 13.01 0.17 -4.65
N TRP A 201 12.21 1.12 -5.15
CA TRP A 201 11.96 2.39 -4.46
C TRP A 201 11.33 2.26 -3.07
N PRO A 202 10.36 1.36 -2.79
CA PRO A 202 9.86 1.19 -1.43
C PRO A 202 10.95 0.76 -0.45
N PHE A 203 11.86 -0.11 -0.90
CA PHE A 203 12.99 -0.58 -0.12
C PHE A 203 14.00 0.55 0.12
N LEU A 204 14.40 1.24 -0.95
CA LEU A 204 15.38 2.34 -0.89
C LEU A 204 14.88 3.56 -0.12
N SER A 205 13.57 3.80 -0.07
CA SER A 205 12.96 4.93 0.64
C SER A 205 13.17 4.88 2.16
N PHE A 206 13.53 3.71 2.72
CA PHE A 206 13.80 3.55 4.14
C PHE A 206 15.23 3.13 4.46
N VAL A 207 15.86 2.31 3.61
CA VAL A 207 17.23 1.79 3.85
C VAL A 207 18.31 2.72 3.35
N SER A 208 18.06 3.56 2.33
CA SER A 208 19.13 4.32 1.70
C SER A 208 19.75 5.31 2.70
N GLU A 209 21.01 5.05 3.08
CA GLU A 209 21.89 6.00 3.79
C GLU A 209 22.13 7.27 2.95
N VAL A 210 21.90 7.18 1.64
CA VAL A 210 22.06 8.26 0.67
C VAL A 210 20.69 8.71 0.16
N LYS A 211 20.11 9.70 0.85
CA LYS A 211 18.97 10.52 0.40
C LYS A 211 17.68 9.74 0.03
N PRO A 212 16.83 9.39 1.01
CA PRO A 212 15.52 8.77 0.76
C PRO A 212 14.57 9.63 -0.10
N GLU A 213 14.87 10.92 -0.27
CA GLU A 213 14.09 11.88 -1.04
C GLU A 213 13.98 11.53 -2.54
N LEU A 214 15.02 10.93 -3.12
CA LEU A 214 15.06 10.57 -4.54
C LEU A 214 14.03 9.49 -4.91
N PRO A 215 14.02 8.29 -4.31
CA PRO A 215 13.03 7.26 -4.63
C PRO A 215 11.61 7.69 -4.28
N ILE A 216 11.43 8.50 -3.23
CA ILE A 216 10.12 9.06 -2.85
C ILE A 216 9.64 10.06 -3.91
N GLY A 217 10.48 11.02 -4.30
CA GLY A 217 10.16 12.03 -5.31
C GLY A 217 9.87 11.40 -6.66
N ALA A 218 10.72 10.47 -7.10
CA ALA A 218 10.53 9.70 -8.33
C ALA A 218 9.24 8.87 -8.27
N GLY A 219 8.94 8.25 -7.13
CA GLY A 219 7.70 7.52 -6.87
C GLY A 219 6.46 8.39 -7.01
N ILE A 220 6.44 9.57 -6.40
CA ILE A 220 5.31 10.51 -6.50
C ILE A 220 5.13 10.99 -7.94
N ILE A 221 6.21 11.37 -8.62
CA ILE A 221 6.17 11.85 -10.01
C ILE A 221 5.64 10.74 -10.94
N LEU A 222 6.18 9.53 -10.84
CA LEU A 222 5.75 8.41 -11.68
C LEU A 222 4.29 8.03 -11.39
N ALA A 223 3.88 8.01 -10.12
CA ALA A 223 2.48 7.79 -9.75
C ALA A 223 1.55 8.84 -10.36
N PHE A 224 1.96 10.12 -10.36
CA PHE A 224 1.20 11.21 -10.98
C PHE A 224 1.11 11.03 -12.50
N ILE A 225 2.19 10.64 -13.17
CA ILE A 225 2.19 10.33 -14.61
C ILE A 225 1.21 9.19 -14.91
N VAL A 226 1.28 8.08 -14.17
CA VAL A 226 0.38 6.94 -14.34
C VAL A 226 -1.08 7.34 -14.09
N TYR A 227 -1.33 8.17 -13.07
CA TYR A 227 -2.65 8.74 -12.80
C TYR A 227 -3.16 9.57 -13.99
N MET A 228 -2.34 10.45 -14.56
CA MET A 228 -2.70 11.28 -15.72
C MET A 228 -3.02 10.44 -16.96
N VAL A 229 -2.23 9.39 -17.22
CA VAL A 229 -2.48 8.41 -18.29
C VAL A 229 -3.80 7.68 -18.05
N GLY A 230 -4.02 7.19 -16.83
CA GLY A 230 -5.25 6.48 -16.45
C GLY A 230 -6.48 7.36 -16.58
N MET A 231 -6.39 8.60 -16.13
CA MET A 231 -7.45 9.60 -16.26
C MET A 231 -7.76 9.91 -17.73
N GLY A 232 -6.73 10.10 -18.57
CA GLY A 232 -6.87 10.33 -20.01
C GLY A 232 -7.56 9.17 -20.72
N HIS A 233 -7.18 7.94 -20.37
CA HIS A 233 -7.81 6.73 -20.89
C HIS A 233 -9.28 6.64 -20.48
N PHE A 234 -9.58 6.87 -19.20
CA PHE A 234 -10.95 6.84 -18.67
C PHE A 234 -11.86 7.92 -19.24
N ARG A 235 -11.31 9.06 -19.67
CA ARG A 235 -12.09 10.11 -20.33
C ARG A 235 -12.61 9.66 -21.71
N ARG A 236 -11.84 8.84 -22.43
CA ARG A 236 -12.12 8.41 -23.81
C ARG A 236 -12.83 7.06 -23.92
N LYS A 237 -12.88 6.28 -22.83
CA LYS A 237 -13.42 4.92 -22.85
C LYS A 237 -14.95 4.95 -23.00
N ASP A 238 -15.46 4.51 -24.14
CA ASP A 238 -16.89 4.28 -24.34
C ASP A 238 -17.35 3.03 -23.59
N VAL A 239 -18.54 3.11 -23.00
CA VAL A 239 -19.12 2.03 -22.18
C VAL A 239 -20.08 1.25 -23.06
N ASN A 240 -19.60 0.14 -23.62
CA ASN A 240 -20.45 -0.91 -24.20
C ASN A 240 -20.88 -1.88 -23.09
#